data_AF-A0A6C0KK53-F1
#
_entry.id   AF-A0A6C0KK53-F1
#
_cell.length_a   1.000
_cell.length_b   1.000
_cell.length_c   1.000
_cell.angle_alpha   90.00
_cell.angle_beta   90.00
_cell.angle_gamma   90.00
#
_symmetry.space_group_name_H-M   'P 1'
#
loop_
_entity.id
_entity.type
_entity.pdbx_description
1 polymer ?
#
loop_
_entity_poly.entity_id
_entity_poly.type
_entity_poly.pdbx_seq_one_letter_code
_entity_poly.pdbx_strand_id
1 'polypeptide(L)'
;MIYPKIKPTITPFKDKKKWHLFDPSWNAPHSIIVFDEKYKQYEKLDNTWFLCGVRNGHVRLIHNDRMTIVESIAKWKVVEHLFIVCPNSCK
;
A
#
# COMPACT_ATOMS: atom_id res chain seq x y z
N MET A 1 -9.94 -31.12 25.23
CA MET A 1 -10.50 -29.90 24.60
C MET A 1 -9.98 -29.84 23.18
N ILE A 2 -10.83 -29.98 22.17
CA ILE A 2 -10.44 -29.97 20.75
C ILE A 2 -10.97 -28.67 20.16
N TYR A 3 -10.07 -27.78 19.74
CA TYR A 3 -10.45 -26.54 19.05
C TYR A 3 -10.72 -26.85 17.57
N PRO A 4 -11.84 -26.39 16.98
CA PRO A 4 -12.04 -26.53 15.55
C PRO A 4 -11.06 -25.63 14.80
N LYS A 5 -10.34 -26.21 13.84
CA LYS A 5 -9.51 -25.46 12.89
C LYS A 5 -10.43 -24.66 11.98
N ILE A 6 -10.63 -23.38 12.27
CA ILE A 6 -11.30 -22.45 11.36
C ILE A 6 -10.38 -22.32 10.14
N LYS A 7 -10.79 -22.90 9.00
CA LYS A 7 -10.14 -22.63 7.72
C LYS A 7 -10.44 -21.16 7.39
N PRO A 8 -9.45 -20.33 7.05
CA PRO A 8 -9.74 -18.99 6.55
C PRO A 8 -10.51 -19.15 5.24
N THR A 9 -11.79 -18.81 5.26
CA THR A 9 -12.60 -18.65 4.06
C THR A 9 -12.08 -17.39 3.36
N ILE A 10 -11.07 -17.57 2.51
CA ILE A 10 -10.67 -16.55 1.55
C ILE A 10 -11.79 -16.52 0.52
N THR A 11 -12.77 -15.66 0.72
CA THR A 11 -13.76 -15.34 -0.32
C THR A 11 -13.00 -14.78 -1.52
N PRO A 12 -13.04 -15.43 -2.69
CA PRO A 12 -12.42 -14.86 -3.88
C PRO A 12 -13.21 -13.61 -4.26
N PHE A 13 -12.58 -12.44 -4.09
CA PHE A 13 -13.12 -11.14 -4.49
C PHE A 13 -13.63 -11.21 -5.95
N LYS A 14 -14.95 -11.16 -6.12
CA LYS A 14 -15.66 -11.42 -7.38
C LYS A 14 -15.74 -10.19 -8.30
N ASP A 15 -15.21 -9.04 -7.88
CA ASP A 15 -15.18 -7.79 -8.67
C ASP A 15 -13.75 -7.35 -9.02
N LYS A 16 -13.08 -8.11 -9.89
CA LYS A 16 -11.68 -7.87 -10.30
C LYS A 16 -11.44 -6.57 -11.09
N LYS A 17 -12.48 -5.79 -11.43
CA LYS A 17 -12.36 -4.63 -12.32
C LYS A 17 -12.48 -3.27 -11.63
N LYS A 18 -13.06 -3.20 -10.42
CA LYS A 18 -13.30 -1.92 -9.74
C LYS A 18 -12.14 -1.53 -8.84
N TRP A 19 -11.89 -0.23 -8.75
CA TRP A 19 -11.00 0.32 -7.73
C TRP A 19 -11.62 0.14 -6.36
N HIS A 20 -10.88 -0.47 -5.44
CA HIS A 20 -11.21 -0.43 -4.03
C HIS A 20 -10.44 0.73 -3.40
N LEU A 21 -11.10 1.88 -3.27
CA LEU A 21 -10.54 3.09 -2.68
C LEU A 21 -10.78 3.09 -1.18
N PHE A 22 -9.83 3.61 -0.43
CA PHE A 22 -9.89 3.74 1.02
C PHE A 22 -9.04 4.91 1.49
N ASP A 23 -9.28 5.36 2.72
CA ASP A 23 -8.49 6.44 3.30
C ASP A 23 -7.04 6.01 3.53
N PRO A 24 -6.06 6.85 3.13
CA PRO A 24 -4.66 6.53 3.31
C PRO A 24 -4.27 6.44 4.78
N SER A 25 -3.55 5.38 5.12
CA SER A 25 -2.91 5.25 6.43
C SER A 25 -1.63 6.08 6.45
N TRP A 26 -1.72 7.30 6.97
CA TRP A 26 -0.57 8.22 7.10
C TRP A 26 0.53 7.75 8.05
N ASN A 27 0.30 6.65 8.78
CA ASN A 27 1.28 6.03 9.67
C ASN A 27 2.04 4.86 8.99
N ALA A 28 1.69 4.51 7.76
CA ALA A 28 2.30 3.43 6.99
C ALA A 28 2.83 3.97 5.65
N PRO A 29 4.00 4.64 5.66
CA PRO A 29 4.62 5.14 4.45
C PRO A 29 5.17 3.99 3.60
N HIS A 30 5.13 4.20 2.30
CA HIS A 30 5.59 3.29 1.29
C HIS A 30 6.56 4.03 0.36
N SER A 31 7.48 3.30 -0.24
CA SER A 31 8.35 3.81 -1.29
C SER A 31 8.11 3.09 -2.60
N ILE A 32 8.19 3.83 -3.70
CA ILE A 32 8.09 3.30 -5.05
C ILE A 32 9.52 2.99 -5.51
N ILE A 33 9.79 1.73 -5.86
CA ILE A 33 11.10 1.27 -6.36
C ILE A 33 11.32 1.75 -7.79
N VAL A 34 10.27 1.66 -8.61
CA VAL A 34 10.31 1.98 -10.04
C VAL A 34 9.06 2.75 -10.43
N PHE A 35 9.23 3.96 -10.91
CA PHE A 35 8.14 4.72 -11.53
C PHE A 35 7.90 4.25 -12.97
N ASP A 36 6.64 4.13 -13.36
CA ASP A 36 6.29 4.00 -14.78
C ASP A 36 6.59 5.31 -15.52
N GLU A 37 6.75 5.27 -16.84
CA GLU A 37 7.13 6.45 -17.62
C GLU A 37 6.18 7.63 -17.44
N LYS A 38 4.87 7.34 -17.30
CA LYS A 38 3.82 8.31 -17.00
C LYS A 38 4.06 9.07 -15.69
N TYR A 39 4.78 8.47 -14.74
CA TYR A 39 4.99 8.96 -13.38
C TYR A 39 6.46 9.31 -13.10
N LYS A 40 7.36 9.22 -14.09
CA LYS A 40 8.78 9.58 -13.96
C LYS A 40 9.00 11.00 -13.40
N GLN A 41 8.10 11.94 -13.68
CA GLN A 41 8.19 13.30 -13.13
C GLN A 41 8.15 13.36 -11.60
N TYR A 42 7.56 12.35 -10.94
CA TYR A 42 7.46 12.27 -9.48
C TYR A 42 8.70 11.66 -8.82
N GLU A 43 9.67 11.18 -9.60
CA GLU A 43 10.97 10.71 -9.09
C GLU A 43 11.79 11.86 -8.46
N LYS A 44 11.45 13.11 -8.79
CA LYS A 44 12.04 14.31 -8.17
C LYS A 44 11.46 14.64 -6.78
N LEU A 45 10.34 14.02 -6.41
CA LEU A 45 9.69 14.24 -5.12
C LEU A 45 10.29 13.31 -4.06
N ASP A 46 9.97 13.59 -2.80
CA ASP A 46 10.29 12.66 -1.73
C ASP A 46 9.57 11.33 -1.94
N ASN A 47 10.26 10.21 -1.73
CA ASN A 47 9.74 8.89 -2.04
C ASN A 47 8.88 8.32 -0.88
N THR A 48 8.02 9.18 -0.34
CA THR A 48 7.11 8.90 0.76
C THR A 48 5.68 8.92 0.25
N TRP A 49 5.09 7.74 0.14
CA TRP A 49 3.79 7.51 -0.47
C TRP A 49 2.87 6.73 0.46
N PHE A 50 1.57 6.92 0.33
CA PHE A 50 0.57 6.27 1.18
C PHE A 50 -0.48 5.58 0.30
N LEU A 51 -0.81 4.34 0.63
CA LEU A 51 -1.82 3.57 -0.11
C LEU A 51 -3.20 4.17 0.12
N CYS A 52 -3.92 4.52 -0.96
CA CYS A 52 -5.32 4.96 -0.90
C CYS A 52 -6.23 4.18 -1.87
N GLY A 53 -5.72 3.12 -2.49
CA GLY A 53 -6.56 2.21 -3.23
C GLY A 53 -5.80 1.02 -3.81
N VAL A 54 -6.55 -0.04 -4.13
CA VAL A 54 -6.04 -1.24 -4.78
C VAL A 54 -6.96 -1.71 -5.90
N ARG A 55 -6.37 -2.22 -6.98
CA ARG A 55 -7.10 -2.82 -8.11
C ARG A 55 -6.21 -3.83 -8.82
N ASN A 56 -6.60 -5.11 -8.78
CA ASN A 56 -6.01 -6.20 -9.56
C ASN A 56 -4.47 -6.11 -9.72
N GLY A 57 -3.73 -6.27 -8.62
CA GLY A 57 -2.27 -6.22 -8.63
C GLY A 57 -1.65 -4.83 -8.79
N HIS A 58 -2.47 -3.78 -8.92
CA HIS A 58 -2.07 -2.39 -8.93
C HIS A 58 -2.56 -1.68 -7.67
N VAL A 59 -1.86 -0.61 -7.34
CA VAL A 59 -2.14 0.24 -6.19
C VAL A 59 -2.24 1.69 -6.63
N ARG A 60 -3.04 2.44 -5.87
CA ARG A 60 -3.15 3.88 -5.91
C ARG A 60 -2.44 4.44 -4.68
N LEU A 61 -1.53 5.36 -4.92
CA LEU A 61 -0.70 6.00 -3.91
C LEU A 61 -0.97 7.51 -3.91
N ILE A 62 -0.96 8.10 -2.72
CA ILE A 62 -0.97 9.55 -2.54
C ILE A 62 0.34 9.97 -1.90
N HIS A 63 0.90 11.09 -2.37
CA HIS A 63 2.11 11.66 -1.83
C HIS A 63 1.85 12.34 -0.49
N ASN A 64 2.92 12.62 0.26
CA ASN A 64 2.85 13.32 1.55
C ASN A 64 2.23 14.72 1.47
N ASP A 65 2.24 15.36 0.30
CA ASP A 65 1.59 16.66 0.05
C ASP A 65 0.04 16.60 0.02
N ARG A 66 -0.54 15.39 0.07
CA ARG A 66 -1.99 15.13 -0.01
C ARG A 66 -2.68 15.62 -1.30
N MET A 67 -1.91 16.00 -2.32
CA MET A 67 -2.41 16.49 -3.61
C MET A 67 -1.97 15.61 -4.77
N THR A 68 -0.75 15.09 -4.71
CA THR A 68 -0.17 14.28 -5.80
C THR A 68 -0.62 12.84 -5.66
N ILE A 69 -1.28 12.32 -6.69
CA ILE A 69 -1.82 10.96 -6.71
C ILE A 69 -1.22 10.19 -7.88
N VAL A 70 -0.74 8.99 -7.57
CA VAL A 70 -0.32 8.01 -8.57
C VAL A 70 -1.34 6.88 -8.60
N GLU A 71 -2.04 6.75 -9.71
CA GLU A 71 -3.23 5.91 -9.77
C GLU A 71 -2.99 4.45 -10.06
N SER A 72 -1.91 4.09 -10.74
CA SER A 72 -1.77 2.72 -11.25
C SER A 72 -0.33 2.28 -11.26
N ILE A 73 0.21 1.98 -10.07
CA ILE A 73 1.52 1.34 -9.93
C ILE A 73 1.34 -0.14 -9.61
N ALA A 74 2.13 -1.00 -10.25
CA ALA A 74 2.12 -2.42 -9.92
C ALA A 74 2.59 -2.66 -8.48
N LYS A 75 1.86 -3.47 -7.70
CA LYS A 75 2.11 -3.69 -6.26
C LYS A 75 3.55 -4.13 -5.96
N TRP A 76 4.16 -4.92 -6.84
CA TRP A 76 5.55 -5.39 -6.68
C TRP A 76 6.60 -4.27 -6.74
N LYS A 77 6.24 -3.10 -7.29
CA LYS A 77 7.10 -1.90 -7.35
C LYS A 77 7.02 -1.05 -6.08
N VAL A 78 6.25 -1.46 -5.07
CA VAL A 78 6.00 -0.67 -3.85
C VAL A 78 6.47 -1.47 -2.65
N VAL A 79 7.25 -0.81 -1.77
CA VAL A 79 7.75 -1.38 -0.52
C VAL A 79 7.11 -0.64 0.63
N GLU A 80 6.58 -1.39 1.60
CA GLU A 80 6.07 -0.85 2.86
C GLU A 80 7.22 -0.66 3.85
N HIS A 81 7.28 0.52 4.47
CA HIS A 81 8.19 0.74 5.60
C HIS A 81 7.54 0.21 6.87
N LEU A 82 7.99 -0.95 7.32
CA LEU A 82 7.63 -1.47 8.64
C LEU A 82 8.36 -0.63 9.68
N PHE A 83 7.65 0.28 10.35
CA PHE A 83 8.10 0.80 11.63
C PHE A 83 8.09 -0.34 12.64
N ILE A 84 9.21 -1.04 12.76
CA ILE A 84 9.46 -1.86 13.94
C ILE A 84 9.61 -0.87 15.09
N VAL A 85 8.52 -0.62 15.80
CA VAL A 85 8.59 -0.02 17.12
C VAL A 85 9.38 -1.03 17.94
N CYS A 86 10.69 -0.83 18.10
CA CYS A 86 11.45 -1.57 19.09
C CYS A 86 10.71 -1.34 20.41
N PRO A 87 10.11 -2.38 21.04
CA PRO A 87 9.63 -2.22 22.40
C PRO A 87 10.90 -1.98 23.20
N ASN A 88 11.16 -0.72 23.55
CA ASN A 88 12.26 -0.36 24.43
C ASN A 88 12.17 -1.29 25.62
N SER A 89 13.18 -2.14 25.75
CA SER A 89 13.33 -3.06 26.85
C SER A 89 13.14 -2.29 28.15
N CYS A 90 12.29 -2.88 29.00
CA CYS A 90 12.01 -2.48 30.37
C CYS A 90 13.24 -1.86 31.03
N LYS A 91 13.12 -0.61 31.47
CA LYS A 91 13.94 -0.08 32.56
C LYS A 91 13.32 -0.48 33.89
#